data_AF-I3CYP9-F1
#
_entry.id   AF-I3CYP9-F1
#
_cell.length_a   1.000
_cell.length_b   1.000
_cell.length_c   1.000
_cell.angle_alpha   90.00
_cell.angle_beta   90.00
_cell.angle_gamma   90.00
#
_symmetry.space_group_name_H-M   'P 1'
#
loop_
_entity.id
_entity.type
_entity.pdbx_description
1 polymer ?
#
loop_
_entity_poly.entity_id
_entity_poly.type
_entity_poly.pdbx_seq_one_letter_code
_entity_poly.pdbx_strand_id
1 'polypeptide(L)'
;MALSVEVAELMEHFQWLPTGADHELDDAARTGIRHEMADVLVYLIQLADHTGVDLRSAVLEKMELNRRKYPVELARGNARKYSALASPADDADEGAPDAPTRT
;
A
#
# COMPACT_ATOMS: atom_id res chain seq x y z
N MET A 1 8.67 21.73 -6.82
CA MET A 1 9.00 21.22 -5.47
C MET A 1 8.08 21.90 -4.47
N ALA A 2 6.91 21.32 -4.21
CA ALA A 2 5.93 21.79 -3.24
C ALA A 2 5.24 20.58 -2.57
N LEU A 3 4.86 19.57 -3.36
CA LEU A 3 4.30 18.29 -2.86
C LEU A 3 5.09 17.66 -1.70
N SER A 4 6.42 17.64 -1.74
CA SER A 4 7.23 17.06 -0.67
C SER A 4 7.18 17.84 0.64
N VAL A 5 6.88 19.14 0.57
CA VAL A 5 6.74 20.03 1.73
C VAL A 5 5.39 19.77 2.39
N GLU A 6 4.29 19.80 1.64
CA GLU A 6 2.95 19.50 2.20
C GLU A 6 2.87 18.09 2.80
N VAL A 7 3.57 17.11 2.20
CA VAL A 7 3.66 15.77 2.80
C VAL A 7 4.40 15.82 4.13
N ALA A 8 5.44 16.65 4.26
CA ALA A 8 6.14 16.81 5.53
C ALA A 8 5.23 17.48 6.57
N GLU A 9 4.53 18.56 6.21
CA GLU A 9 3.57 19.26 7.07
C GLU A 9 2.44 18.34 7.53
N LEU A 10 1.88 17.52 6.63
CA LEU A 10 0.93 16.46 6.99
C LEU A 10 1.51 15.50 8.04
N MET A 11 2.78 15.11 7.88
CA MET A 11 3.43 14.18 8.80
C MET A 11 3.78 14.78 10.16
N GLU A 12 3.94 16.10 10.27
CA GLU A 12 4.24 16.79 11.53
C GLU A 12 3.15 16.59 12.58
N HIS A 13 1.89 16.41 12.16
CA HIS A 13 0.78 16.09 13.06
C HIS A 13 0.92 14.75 13.79
N PHE A 14 1.75 13.83 13.29
CA PHE A 14 1.93 12.49 13.84
C PHE A 14 3.27 12.28 14.53
N GLN A 15 4.22 13.21 14.36
CA GLN A 15 5.65 12.98 14.68
C GLN A 15 5.92 12.64 16.16
N TRP A 16 5.08 13.13 17.08
CA TRP A 16 5.24 12.95 18.53
C TRP A 16 4.15 12.06 19.15
N LEU A 17 3.27 11.47 18.34
CA LEU A 17 2.22 10.61 18.84
C LEU A 17 2.78 9.21 19.15
N PRO A 18 2.52 8.67 20.36
CA PRO A 18 2.93 7.31 20.72
C PRO A 18 2.50 6.25 19.72
N THR A 19 1.26 6.31 19.22
CA THR A 19 0.75 5.33 18.25
C THR A 19 0.24 5.92 16.94
N GLY A 20 0.00 7.24 16.89
CA GLY A 20 -0.63 7.91 15.75
C GLY A 20 -2.12 7.60 15.64
N ALA A 21 -2.73 7.09 16.71
CA ALA A 21 -4.13 6.70 16.71
C ALA A 21 -5.04 7.92 16.83
N ASP A 22 -6.24 7.78 16.28
CA ASP A 22 -7.23 8.85 16.21
C ASP A 22 -7.53 9.51 17.56
N HIS A 23 -7.62 8.71 18.64
CA HIS A 23 -7.88 9.23 19.99
C HIS A 23 -6.77 10.12 20.57
N GLU A 24 -5.57 10.11 19.98
CA GLU A 24 -4.44 10.96 20.38
C GLU A 24 -4.48 12.34 19.71
N LEU A 25 -5.42 12.56 18.77
CA LEU A 25 -5.55 13.80 18.01
C LEU A 25 -6.67 14.69 18.56
N ASP A 26 -6.32 15.94 18.86
CA ASP A 26 -7.30 16.99 19.16
C ASP A 26 -7.96 17.57 17.89
N ASP A 27 -8.97 18.42 18.07
CA ASP A 27 -9.74 19.00 16.96
C ASP A 27 -8.91 19.91 16.05
N ALA A 28 -7.87 20.54 16.61
CA ALA A 28 -6.96 21.40 15.86
C ALA A 28 -6.06 20.56 14.94
N ALA A 29 -5.47 19.48 15.46
CA ALA A 29 -4.67 18.54 14.69
C ALA A 29 -5.49 17.89 13.58
N ARG A 30 -6.74 17.47 13.86
CA ARG A 30 -7.65 16.92 12.85
C ARG A 30 -7.96 17.90 11.72
N THR A 31 -8.12 19.17 12.08
CA THR A 31 -8.34 20.24 11.10
C THR A 31 -7.10 20.47 10.25
N GLY A 32 -5.90 20.51 10.86
CA GLY A 32 -4.63 20.60 10.15
C GLY A 32 -4.44 19.43 9.18
N ILE A 33 -4.55 18.19 9.66
CA ILE A 33 -4.48 16.98 8.82
C ILE A 33 -5.39 17.08 7.60
N ARG A 34 -6.63 17.53 7.78
CA ARG A 34 -7.58 17.67 6.66
C ARG A 34 -7.10 18.69 5.62
N HIS A 35 -6.50 19.80 6.04
CA HIS A 35 -5.98 20.83 5.13
C HIS A 35 -4.72 20.31 4.42
N GLU A 36 -3.76 19.77 5.15
CA GLU A 36 -2.53 19.24 4.55
C GLU A 36 -2.80 18.07 3.58
N MET A 37 -3.79 17.21 3.87
CA MET A 37 -4.25 16.20 2.91
C MET A 37 -4.80 16.82 1.61
N ALA A 38 -5.50 17.95 1.71
CA ALA A 38 -6.01 18.67 0.55
C ALA A 38 -4.87 19.29 -0.25
N ASP A 39 -3.88 19.89 0.40
CA ASP A 39 -2.72 20.49 -0.26
C ASP A 39 -1.86 19.44 -0.98
N VAL A 40 -1.61 18.30 -0.34
CA VAL A 40 -0.98 17.13 -0.98
C VAL A 40 -1.74 16.70 -2.24
N LEU A 41 -3.07 16.60 -2.17
CA LEU A 41 -3.89 16.21 -3.32
C LEU A 41 -3.82 17.26 -4.44
N VAL A 42 -3.94 18.53 -4.10
CA VAL A 42 -3.91 19.65 -5.06
C VAL A 42 -2.57 19.69 -5.78
N TYR A 43 -1.45 19.55 -5.08
CA TYR A 43 -0.14 19.51 -5.73
C TYR A 43 0.10 18.24 -6.55
N LEU A 44 -0.45 17.10 -6.14
CA LEU A 44 -0.38 15.89 -6.95
C LEU A 44 -1.16 16.03 -8.26
N ILE A 45 -2.35 16.62 -8.22
CA ILE A 45 -3.16 16.92 -9.42
C ILE A 45 -2.41 17.89 -10.34
N GLN A 46 -1.87 18.98 -9.80
CA GLN A 46 -1.09 19.94 -10.58
C GLN A 46 0.15 19.31 -11.21
N LEU A 47 0.84 18.42 -10.49
CA LEU A 47 2.00 17.69 -11.01
C LEU A 47 1.59 16.76 -12.16
N ALA A 48 0.46 16.06 -12.03
CA ALA A 48 -0.07 15.19 -13.08
C ALA A 48 -0.41 15.99 -14.34
N ASP A 49 -1.09 17.14 -14.20
CA ASP A 49 -1.39 18.03 -15.31
C ASP A 49 -0.12 18.54 -16.01
N HIS A 50 0.86 19.01 -15.22
CA HIS A 50 2.13 19.50 -15.76
C HIS A 50 2.97 18.44 -16.48
N THR A 51 2.83 17.17 -16.08
CA THR A 51 3.58 16.04 -16.66
C THR A 51 2.79 15.27 -17.72
N GLY A 52 1.54 15.66 -18.00
CA GLY A 52 0.66 14.98 -18.95
C GLY A 52 0.23 13.59 -18.50
N VAL A 53 0.23 13.31 -17.19
CA VAL A 53 -0.20 12.03 -16.62
C VAL A 53 -1.72 12.05 -16.42
N ASP A 54 -2.43 11.12 -17.07
CA ASP A 54 -3.80 10.80 -16.69
C ASP A 54 -3.80 10.05 -15.34
N LEU A 55 -3.92 10.83 -14.26
CA LEU A 55 -3.87 10.33 -12.90
C LEU A 55 -4.97 9.29 -12.61
N ARG A 56 -6.15 9.41 -13.24
CA ARG A 56 -7.25 8.45 -13.05
C ARG A 56 -6.88 7.10 -13.65
N SER A 57 -6.41 7.08 -14.89
CA SER A 57 -5.99 5.86 -15.55
C SER A 57 -4.82 5.20 -14.83
N ALA A 58 -3.84 5.99 -14.37
CA ALA A 58 -2.70 5.50 -13.60
C ALA A 58 -3.12 4.81 -12.29
N VAL A 59 -4.10 5.39 -11.56
CA VAL A 59 -4.65 4.76 -10.34
C VAL A 59 -5.33 3.44 -10.65
N LEU A 60 -6.16 3.37 -11.70
CA LEU A 60 -6.86 2.15 -12.10
C LEU A 60 -5.89 1.03 -12.49
N GLU A 61 -4.87 1.35 -13.29
CA GLU A 61 -3.79 0.42 -13.65
C GLU A 61 -3.08 -0.08 -12.38
N LYS A 62 -2.74 0.83 -11.46
CA LYS A 62 -2.06 0.46 -10.22
C LYS A 62 -2.91 -0.44 -9.32
N MET A 63 -4.22 -0.21 -9.25
CA MET A 63 -5.14 -1.08 -8.50
C MET A 63 -5.20 -2.49 -9.09
N GLU A 64 -5.22 -2.63 -10.41
CA GLU A 64 -5.15 -3.93 -11.09
C GLU A 64 -3.85 -4.66 -10.78
N LEU A 65 -2.71 -3.97 -10.90
CA LEU A 65 -1.40 -4.52 -10.55
C LEU A 65 -1.32 -4.94 -9.07
N ASN A 66 -1.88 -4.13 -8.17
CA ASN A 66 -1.93 -4.46 -6.74
C ASN A 66 -2.80 -5.69 -6.48
N ARG A 67 -3.93 -5.87 -7.18
CA ARG A 67 -4.80 -7.06 -7.03
C ARG A 67 -4.08 -8.34 -7.44
N ARG A 68 -3.28 -8.29 -8.50
CA ARG A 68 -2.42 -9.42 -8.93
C ARG A 68 -1.31 -9.71 -7.93
N LYS A 69 -0.73 -8.65 -7.36
CA LYS A 69 0.36 -8.76 -6.37
C LYS A 69 -0.13 -9.23 -4.99
N TYR A 70 -1.38 -8.90 -4.63
CA TYR A 70 -2.01 -9.27 -3.36
C TYR A 70 -3.39 -9.90 -3.62
N PRO A 71 -3.44 -11.19 -3.99
CA PRO A 71 -4.70 -11.92 -4.08
C PRO A 71 -5.48 -11.78 -2.76
N VAL A 72 -6.79 -11.52 -2.85
CA VAL A 72 -7.65 -11.28 -1.67
C VAL A 72 -7.59 -12.43 -0.67
N GLU A 73 -7.42 -13.66 -1.17
CA GLU A 73 -7.26 -14.88 -0.37
C GLU A 73 -6.00 -14.87 0.52
N LEU A 74 -4.97 -14.09 0.16
CA LEU A 74 -3.71 -13.94 0.91
C LEU A 74 -3.65 -12.65 1.74
N ALA A 75 -4.54 -11.68 1.46
CA ALA A 75 -4.51 -10.33 2.03
C ALA A 75 -5.60 -10.04 3.06
N ARG A 76 -6.57 -10.96 3.27
CA ARG A 76 -7.62 -10.78 4.28
C ARG A 76 -7.02 -10.89 5.69
N GLY A 77 -6.69 -9.75 6.29
CA GLY A 77 -6.26 -9.63 7.69
C GLY A 77 -4.74 -9.61 7.94
N ASN A 78 -3.89 -9.36 6.92
CA ASN A 78 -2.44 -9.33 7.12
C ASN A 78 -1.77 -8.09 6.52
N ALA A 79 -1.26 -7.21 7.38
CA ALA A 79 -0.51 -6.00 7.03
C ALA A 79 1.01 -6.26 6.83
N ARG A 80 1.41 -7.49 6.48
CA ARG A 80 2.82 -7.81 6.24
C ARG A 80 3.31 -7.24 4.92
N LYS A 81 4.49 -6.59 4.95
CA LYS A 81 5.24 -6.25 3.75
C LYS A 81 5.74 -7.52 3.05
N TYR A 82 5.78 -7.42 1.72
CA TYR A 82 5.93 -8.44 0.67
C TYR A 82 7.25 -9.24 0.65
N SER A 83 8.25 -8.96 1.48
CA SER A 83 9.49 -9.77 1.51
C SER A 83 9.33 -11.12 2.24
N ALA A 84 8.15 -11.44 2.75
CA ALA A 84 7.91 -12.60 3.61
C ALA A 84 6.71 -13.48 3.17
N LEU A 85 6.17 -13.31 1.97
CA LEU A 85 5.18 -14.21 1.40
C LEU A 85 5.93 -15.27 0.58
N ALA A 86 6.11 -16.46 1.15
CA ALA A 86 6.73 -17.58 0.45
C ALA A 86 5.98 -17.86 -0.87
N SER A 87 6.71 -18.03 -1.97
CA SER A 87 6.15 -18.54 -3.23
C SER A 87 5.48 -19.89 -2.96
N PRO A 88 4.19 -20.08 -3.29
CA PRO A 88 3.60 -21.41 -3.34
C PRO A 88 3.98 -22.01 -4.70
N ALA A 89 5.21 -22.49 -4.81
CA ALA A 89 5.67 -23.31 -5.93
C ALA A 89 6.80 -24.19 -5.40
N ASP A 90 6.44 -25.27 -4.72
CA ASP A 90 7.29 -26.47 -4.60
C ASP A 90 6.52 -27.73 -4.14
N ASP A 91 5.24 -27.63 -3.76
CA ASP A 91 4.47 -28.82 -3.37
C ASP A 91 3.37 -29.17 -4.39
N ALA A 92 3.77 -29.72 -5.54
CA ALA A 92 3.01 -30.73 -6.27
C ALA A 92 3.70 -31.05 -7.61
N ASP A 93 4.50 -32.12 -7.65
CA ASP A 93 4.32 -33.22 -8.61
C ASP A 93 5.43 -34.27 -8.42
N GLU A 94 5.14 -35.33 -7.67
CA GLU A 94 5.69 -36.66 -8.01
C GLU A 94 4.76 -37.72 -7.42
N GLY A 95 3.72 -38.03 -8.20
CA GLY A 95 2.92 -39.22 -8.01
C GLY A 95 3.80 -40.47 -8.14
N ALA A 96 3.82 -41.28 -7.09
CA ALA A 96 4.42 -42.60 -7.10
C ALA A 96 3.84 -43.51 -8.19
N PRO A 97 4.65 -44.44 -8.72
CA PRO A 97 4.14 -45.81 -8.81
C PRO A 97 5.13 -46.87 -8.31
N ASP A 98 4.59 -47.69 -7.40
CA ASP A 98 4.69 -49.15 -7.31
C ASP A 98 6.06 -49.85 -7.46
N ALA A 99 6.61 -50.29 -6.33
CA ALA A 99 7.78 -51.18 -6.28
C ALA A 99 7.33 -52.65 -6.15
N PRO A 100 7.79 -53.58 -7.03
CA PRO A 100 7.55 -55.00 -6.81
C PRO A 100 8.57 -55.61 -5.83
N THR A 101 8.03 -56.46 -4.97
CA THR A 101 8.71 -57.26 -3.94
C THR A 101 9.74 -58.27 -4.48
N ARG A 102 10.80 -58.49 -3.68
CA ARG A 102 11.66 -59.69 -3.53
C ARG A 102 12.68 -60.04 -4.63
N THR A 103 13.96 -60.03 -4.27
CA THR A 103 14.73 -61.24 -3.87
C THR A 103 15.89 -60.85 -2.96
#